data_AF-A0A1V5CPE2-F1
#
_entry.id   AF-A0A1V5CPE2-F1
#
_cell.length_a   1.000
_cell.length_b   1.000
_cell.length_c   1.000
_cell.angle_alpha   90.00
_cell.angle_beta   90.00
_cell.angle_gamma   90.00
#
_symmetry.space_group_name_H-M   'P 1'
#
loop_
_entity.id
_entity.type
_entity.pdbx_description
1 polymer ?
#
loop_
_entity_poly.entity_id
_entity_poly.type
_entity_poly.pdbx_seq_one_letter_code
_entity_poly.pdbx_strand_id
1 'polypeptide(L)' 'MNVTYMKAPQKGSILTAESREINRTRRTASYYIEVKDEKDLMAVCQALVYVKGQAIPFLEE' A
#
# COMPACT_ATOMS: atom_id res chain seq x y z
N MET A 1 -8.11 -7.55 -1.36
CA MET A 1 -7.59 -6.45 -0.52
C MET A 1 -8.08 -6.69 0.89
N ASN A 2 -7.18 -6.87 1.84
CA ASN A 2 -7.52 -7.04 3.25
C ASN A 2 -6.80 -5.94 4.04
N VAL A 3 -7.53 -5.24 4.91
CA VAL A 3 -7.01 -4.10 5.68
C VAL A 3 -7.26 -4.37 7.16
N THR A 4 -6.23 -4.21 7.97
CA THR A 4 -6.28 -4.31 9.43
C THR A 4 -5.92 -2.97 10.04
N TYR A 5 -6.84 -2.42 10.82
CA TYR A 5 -6.63 -1.19 11.58
C TYR A 5 -6.14 -1.52 12.98
N MET A 6 -4.99 -0.96 13.37
CA MET A 6 -4.37 -1.20 14.69
C MET A 6 -4.56 -0.02 15.63
N LYS A 7 -4.65 1.20 15.10
CA LYS A 7 -4.78 2.42 15.91
C LYS A 7 -5.58 3.48 15.16
N ALA A 8 -6.36 4.25 15.90
CA ALA A 8 -7.04 5.42 15.37
C ALA A 8 -6.07 6.61 15.26
N PRO A 9 -6.02 7.32 14.13
CA PRO A 9 -5.17 8.50 13.97
C PRO A 9 -5.71 9.68 14.78
N GLN A 10 -4.81 10.56 15.22
CA GLN A 10 -5.22 11.83 15.81
C GLN A 10 -5.86 12.74 14.75
N LYS A 11 -6.85 13.53 15.14
CA LYS A 11 -7.49 14.47 14.22
C LYS A 11 -6.45 15.47 13.70
N GLY A 12 -6.34 15.55 12.38
CA GLY A 12 -5.39 16.45 11.70
C GLY A 12 -3.98 15.87 11.54
N SER A 13 -3.73 14.62 11.94
CA SER A 13 -2.45 13.98 11.65
C SER A 13 -2.30 13.71 10.15
N ILE A 14 -1.08 13.80 9.66
CA ILE A 14 -0.71 13.39 8.31
C ILE A 14 -0.42 11.89 8.35
N LEU A 15 -1.05 11.13 7.45
CA LEU A 15 -0.78 9.72 7.29
C LEU A 15 -0.01 9.47 6.00
N THR A 16 1.05 8.70 6.10
CA THR A 16 1.85 8.24 4.96
C THR A 16 1.55 6.77 4.74
N ALA A 17 1.14 6.42 3.52
CA ALA A 17 0.95 5.05 3.08
C ALA A 17 2.11 4.65 2.17
N GLU A 18 2.89 3.67 2.59
CA GLU A 18 4.02 3.15 1.80
C GLU A 18 3.74 1.69 1.41
N SER A 19 3.87 1.40 0.12
CA SER A 19 3.71 0.05 -0.41
C SER A 19 5.04 -0.60 -0.70
N ARG A 20 5.20 -1.85 -0.27
CA ARG A 20 6.28 -2.74 -0.70
C ARG A 20 5.72 -3.83 -1.61
N GLU A 21 6.29 -3.98 -2.79
CA GLU A 21 6.03 -5.13 -3.65
C GLU A 21 6.59 -6.40 -3.00
N ILE A 22 5.74 -7.41 -2.83
CA ILE A 22 6.12 -8.71 -2.26
C ILE A 22 6.43 -9.69 -3.39
N ASN A 23 5.60 -9.68 -4.44
CA ASN A 23 5.80 -10.49 -5.63
C ASN A 23 5.09 -9.85 -6.82
N ARG A 24 5.62 -10.07 -8.03
CA ARG A 24 4.99 -9.66 -9.29
C ARG A 24 5.15 -10.73 -10.35
N THR A 25 4.04 -11.01 -11.02
CA THR A 25 3.94 -11.90 -12.17
C THR A 25 3.42 -11.12 -13.38
N ARG A 26 3.31 -11.80 -14.53
CA ARG A 26 2.71 -11.19 -15.73
C ARG A 26 1.28 -10.70 -15.53
N ARG A 27 0.49 -11.37 -14.68
CA ARG A 27 -0.96 -11.11 -14.54
C ARG A 27 -1.31 -10.47 -13.21
N THR A 28 -0.51 -10.69 -12.17
CA THR A 28 -0.84 -10.23 -10.81
C THR A 28 0.40 -9.72 -10.07
N ALA A 29 0.17 -8.85 -9.10
CA ALA A 29 1.19 -8.41 -8.15
C ALA A 29 0.61 -8.38 -6.74
N SER A 30 1.41 -8.71 -5.74
CA SER A 30 1.05 -8.61 -4.34
C SER A 30 1.86 -7.52 -3.63
N TYR A 31 1.17 -6.72 -2.83
CA TYR A 31 1.75 -5.61 -2.09
C TYR A 31 1.39 -5.72 -0.61
N TYR A 32 2.37 -5.36 0.22
CA TYR A 32 2.16 -5.07 1.63
C TYR A 32 2.25 -3.55 1.81
N ILE A 33 1.21 -2.95 2.34
CA ILE A 33 1.09 -1.50 2.49
C ILE A 33 1.00 -1.18 3.98
N GLU A 34 1.90 -0.32 4.46
CA GLU A 34 1.87 0.20 5.82
C GLU A 34 1.37 1.64 5.80
N VAL A 35 0.42 1.95 6.67
CA VAL A 35 -0.07 3.31 6.89
C VAL A 35 0.40 3.76 8.26
N LYS A 36 1.22 4.79 8.30
CA LYS A 36 1.80 5.35 9.54
C LYS A 36 1.48 6.82 9.67
N ASP A 37 1.36 7.31 10.89
CA ASP A 37 1.59 8.72 11.19
C ASP A 37 3.09 8.95 11.48
N GLU A 38 3.47 10.07 12.10
CA GLU A 38 4.87 10.35 12.44
C GLU A 38 5.54 9.31 13.34
N LYS A 39 4.77 8.53 14.12
CA LYS A 39 5.30 7.64 15.17
C LYS A 39 4.75 6.23 15.12
N ASP A 40 3.50 6.08 14.73
CA ASP A 40 2.72 4.88 14.97
C ASP A 40 2.17 4.28 13.68
N LEU A 41 2.02 2.95 13.68
CA LEU A 41 1.38 2.20 12.62
C LEU A 41 -0.15 2.21 12.81
N MET A 42 -0.86 2.88 11.90
CA MET A 42 -2.31 3.01 11.93
C MET A 42 -3.00 1.79 11.36
N ALA A 43 -2.54 1.33 10.19
CA ALA A 43 -3.14 0.23 9.47
C ALA A 43 -2.12 -0.49 8.60
N VAL A 44 -2.42 -1.75 8.29
CA VAL A 44 -1.71 -2.53 7.26
C VAL A 44 -2.71 -3.05 6.25
N CYS A 45 -2.27 -3.18 5.01
CA CYS A 45 -3.06 -3.75 3.93
C CYS A 45 -2.25 -4.78 3.14
N GLN A 46 -2.84 -5.95 2.94
CA GLN A 46 -2.37 -6.93 1.98
C GLN A 46 -3.25 -6.88 0.74
N ALA A 47 -2.64 -6.52 -0.40
CA ALA A 47 -3.32 -6.36 -1.67
C ALA A 47 -2.78 -7.37 -2.70
N LEU A 48 -3.69 -7.98 -3.45
CA LEU A 48 -3.40 -8.70 -4.69
C LEU A 48 -4.11 -7.94 -5.81
N VAL A 49 -3.37 -7.48 -6.80
CA VAL A 49 -3.87 -6.65 -7.91
C VAL A 49 -3.59 -7.31 -9.25
N TYR A 50 -4.36 -6.93 -10.26
CA TYR A 50 -4.14 -7.37 -11.64
C TYR A 50 -3.21 -6.40 -12.38
N VAL A 51 -2.21 -6.94 -13.08
CA VAL A 51 -1.26 -6.17 -13.89
C VAL A 51 -1.83 -6.02 -15.30
N LYS A 52 -2.24 -4.79 -15.65
CA LYS A 52 -2.87 -4.50 -16.95
C LYS A 52 -1.91 -4.54 -18.15
N GLY A 53 -0.59 -4.56 -17.91
CA GLY A 53 0.43 -4.53 -18.96
C GLY A 53 0.46 -3.20 -19.72
N GLN A 54 -0.13 -2.14 -19.16
CA GLN A 54 -0.08 -0.77 -19.67
C GLN A 54 1.00 -0.01 -18.90
N ALA A 55 1.71 0.89 -19.57
CA ALA A 55 2.64 1.80 -18.93
C ALA A 55 1.93 2.62 -17.85
N ILE A 56 2.60 2.83 -16.72
CA ILE A 56 2.09 3.67 -15.64
C ILE A 56 2.56 5.11 -15.94
N PRO A 57 1.67 6.09 -16.13
CA PRO A 57 2.03 7.41 -16.66
C PRO A 57 3.10 8.21 -15.90
N PHE A 58 3.41 7.81 -14.66
CA PHE A 58 4.36 8.49 -13.78
C PHE A 58 5.46 7.57 -13.25
N LEU A 59 5.47 6.30 -13.67
CA LEU A 59 6.52 5.34 -13.34
C LEU A 59 7.34 5.15 -14.61
N GLU A 60 8.47 5.86 -14.70
CA GLU A 60 9.50 5.56 -15.71
C GLU A 60 10.13 4.20 -15.40
N GLU A 61 10.47 3.41 -16.43
CA GLU A 61 11.08 2.07 -16.29
C GLU A 61 12.55 2.12 -15.84
#